data_AF-A0A646IL75-F1
#
_entry.id   AF-A0A646IL75-F1
#
_cell.length_a   1.000
_cell.length_b   1.000
_cell.length_c   1.000
_cell.angle_alpha   90.00
_cell.angle_beta   90.00
_cell.angle_gamma   90.00
#
_symmetry.space_group_name_H-M   'P 1'
#
loop_
_entity.id
_entity.type
_entity.pdbx_description
1 polymer ?
#
loop_
_entity_poly.entity_id
_entity_poly.type
_entity_poly.pdbx_seq_one_letter_code
_entity_poly.pdbx_strand_id
1 'polypeptide(L)'
;ANTTLYAYLYAEDVLGNGQLVSHKPYTLRGAVPGQPKTIDLRLEASSWNLPAGSRLTLVVDTVDLRYAGISQLGGAVTFSSPANAPSVLKVPLH
;
A
#
# COMPACT_ATOMS: atom_id res chain seq x y z
N ALA A 1 -8.37 17.46 5.15
CA ALA A 1 -7.21 17.18 4.28
C ALA A 1 -7.56 16.06 3.31
N ASN A 2 -7.01 16.11 2.10
CA ASN A 2 -7.15 15.06 1.10
C ASN A 2 -5.76 14.53 0.75
N THR A 3 -5.65 13.22 0.49
CA THR A 3 -4.39 12.60 0.08
C THR A 3 -4.66 11.40 -0.82
N THR A 4 -3.73 11.08 -1.70
CA THR A 4 -3.75 9.83 -2.48
C THR A 4 -2.60 8.95 -2.03
N LEU A 5 -2.94 7.72 -1.68
CA LEU A 5 -1.99 6.66 -1.36
C LEU A 5 -1.87 5.75 -2.58
N TYR A 6 -0.66 5.28 -2.86
CA TYR A 6 -0.39 4.32 -3.91
C TYR A 6 0.15 3.06 -3.25
N ALA A 7 -0.61 1.97 -3.31
CA ALA A 7 -0.17 0.68 -2.82
C ALA A 7 0.42 -0.13 -3.97
N TYR A 8 1.57 -0.76 -3.72
CA TYR A 8 2.23 -1.68 -4.63
C TYR A 8 2.55 -2.96 -3.88
N LEU A 9 2.14 -4.09 -4.45
CA LEU A 9 2.51 -5.41 -3.95
C LEU A 9 3.61 -5.96 -4.85
N TYR A 10 4.74 -6.31 -4.25
CA TYR A 10 5.88 -6.90 -4.92
C TYR A 10 6.10 -8.35 -4.46
N ALA A 11 6.54 -9.18 -5.39
CA ALA A 11 7.24 -10.41 -5.10
C ALA A 11 8.74 -10.10 -5.16
N GLU A 12 9.42 -10.16 -4.01
CA GLU A 12 10.85 -9.90 -3.93
C GLU A 12 11.63 -11.21 -3.82
N ASP A 13 12.61 -11.39 -4.69
CA ASP A 13 13.47 -12.57 -4.67
C ASP A 13 14.52 -12.50 -3.53
N VAL A 14 15.30 -13.57 -3.38
CA VAL A 14 16.34 -13.69 -2.34
C VAL A 14 17.48 -12.67 -2.49
N LEU A 15 17.64 -12.06 -3.67
CA LEU A 15 18.61 -11.01 -3.94
C LEU A 15 18.02 -9.61 -3.69
N GLY A 16 16.72 -9.52 -3.41
CA GLY A 16 15.98 -8.27 -3.17
C GLY A 16 15.41 -7.62 -4.42
N ASN A 17 15.39 -8.29 -5.57
CA ASN A 17 14.73 -7.74 -6.76
C ASN A 17 13.22 -7.90 -6.64
N GLY A 18 12.48 -6.79 -6.75
CA GLY A 18 11.02 -6.77 -6.70
C GLY A 18 10.37 -6.83 -8.07
N GLN A 19 9.47 -7.80 -8.26
CA GLN A 19 8.55 -7.85 -9.40
C GLN A 19 7.16 -7.37 -8.98
N LEU A 20 6.59 -6.41 -9.72
CA LEU A 20 5.30 -5.83 -9.39
C LEU A 20 4.18 -6.84 -9.67
N VAL A 21 3.47 -7.24 -8.61
CA VAL A 21 2.34 -8.19 -8.68
C VAL A 21 1.02 -7.45 -8.90
N SER A 22 0.77 -6.40 -8.13
CA SER A 22 -0.46 -5.61 -8.17
C SER A 22 -0.23 -4.20 -7.65
N HIS A 23 -1.03 -3.24 -8.09
CA HIS A 23 -0.96 -1.87 -7.59
C HIS A 23 -2.33 -1.19 -7.64
N LYS A 24 -2.54 -0.24 -6.74
CA LYS A 24 -3.81 0.49 -6.66
C LYS A 24 -3.61 1.90 -6.07
N PRO A 25 -4.07 2.97 -6.77
CA PRO A 25 -4.25 4.27 -6.15
C PRO A 25 -5.51 4.26 -5.26
N TYR A 26 -5.42 4.89 -4.09
CA TYR A 26 -6.52 5.08 -3.15
C TYR A 26 -6.56 6.52 -2.67
N THR A 27 -7.64 7.23 -2.99
CA THR A 27 -7.81 8.63 -2.57
C THR A 27 -8.64 8.73 -1.30
N LEU A 28 -8.00 9.18 -0.23
CA LEU A 28 -8.67 9.52 1.02
C LEU A 28 -9.10 10.99 0.99
N ARG A 29 -10.41 11.23 1.10
CA ARG A 29 -11.00 12.57 1.15
C ARG A 29 -11.50 12.92 2.55
N GLY A 30 -11.42 14.20 2.91
CA GLY A 30 -11.98 14.73 4.14
C GLY A 30 -11.36 14.17 5.43
N ALA A 31 -10.10 13.74 5.39
CA ALA A 31 -9.39 13.30 6.60
C ALA A 31 -9.11 14.48 7.53
N VAL A 32 -9.17 14.24 8.84
CA VAL A 32 -8.79 15.22 9.86
C VAL A 32 -7.32 14.99 10.22
N PRO A 33 -6.41 15.95 10.02
CA PRO A 33 -5.01 15.81 10.41
C PRO A 33 -4.84 15.40 11.89
N GLY A 34 -3.92 14.49 12.17
CA GLY A 34 -3.66 13.98 13.53
C GLY A 34 -4.68 12.96 14.05
N GLN A 35 -5.80 12.74 13.34
CA GLN A 35 -6.78 11.69 13.69
C GLN A 35 -6.53 10.45 12.82
N PRO A 36 -6.13 9.31 13.41
CA PRO A 36 -5.95 8.07 12.67
C PRO A 36 -7.25 7.64 11.98
N LYS A 37 -7.13 7.13 10.76
CA LYS A 37 -8.26 6.58 10.01
C LYS A 37 -7.89 5.23 9.43
N THR A 38 -8.62 4.19 9.83
CA THR A 38 -8.53 2.87 9.20
C THR A 38 -9.16 2.94 7.81
N ILE A 39 -8.46 2.39 6.83
CA ILE A 39 -8.94 2.27 5.45
C ILE A 39 -8.93 0.80 5.04
N ASP A 40 -9.84 0.44 4.15
CA ASP A 40 -9.80 -0.83 3.44
C ASP A 40 -9.40 -0.54 1.98
N LEU A 41 -8.21 -0.99 1.60
CA LEU A 41 -7.65 -0.81 0.28
C LEU A 41 -7.59 -2.16 -0.41
N ARG A 42 -8.51 -2.37 -1.36
CA ARG A 42 -8.56 -3.59 -2.17
C ARG A 42 -7.61 -3.47 -3.36
N LEU A 43 -6.59 -4.32 -3.39
CA LEU A 43 -5.68 -4.47 -4.53
C LEU A 43 -6.37 -5.15 -5.71
N GLU A 44 -5.85 -4.91 -6.92
CA GLU A 44 -6.32 -5.57 -8.13
C GLU A 44 -6.03 -7.08 -8.08
N ALA A 45 -6.94 -7.88 -8.63
CA ALA A 45 -6.81 -9.32 -8.64
C ALA A 45 -5.59 -9.76 -9.47
N SER A 46 -4.76 -10.62 -8.89
CA SER A 46 -3.57 -11.19 -9.52
C SER A 46 -3.41 -12.64 -9.09
N SER A 47 -2.90 -13.49 -9.98
CA SER A 47 -2.42 -14.82 -9.65
C SER A 47 -0.91 -14.84 -9.82
N TRP A 48 -0.18 -15.30 -8.79
CA TRP A 48 1.27 -15.26 -8.79
C TRP A 48 1.84 -16.45 -8.03
N ASN A 49 2.85 -17.11 -8.61
CA ASN A 49 3.61 -18.14 -7.93
C ASN A 49 4.83 -17.51 -7.27
N LEU A 50 4.97 -17.68 -5.95
CA LEU A 50 6.12 -17.20 -5.20
C LEU A 50 7.13 -18.34 -5.05
N PRO A 51 8.32 -18.25 -5.67
CA PRO A 51 9.38 -19.22 -5.42
C PRO A 51 9.75 -19.29 -3.94
N ALA A 52 10.14 -20.47 -3.46
CA ALA A 52 10.61 -20.64 -2.10
C ALA A 52 11.74 -19.66 -1.76
N GLY A 53 11.67 -19.05 -0.58
CA GLY A 53 12.62 -18.02 -0.14
C GLY A 53 12.28 -16.59 -0.61
N SER A 54 11.31 -16.42 -1.52
CA SER A 54 10.81 -15.09 -1.88
C SER A 54 9.95 -14.50 -0.77
N ARG A 55 9.81 -13.18 -0.77
CA ARG A 55 8.96 -12.44 0.17
C ARG A 55 7.91 -11.60 -0.55
N LEU A 56 6.75 -11.44 0.08
CA LEU A 56 5.77 -10.44 -0.33
C LEU A 56 6.08 -9.12 0.36
N THR A 57 6.14 -8.04 -0.43
CA THR A 57 6.44 -6.71 0.07
C THR A 57 5.37 -5.73 -0.37
N LEU A 58 4.72 -5.10 0.61
CA LEU A 58 3.77 -4.02 0.38
C LEU A 58 4.49 -2.68 0.55
N VAL A 59 4.51 -1.88 -0.50
CA VAL A 59 4.98 -0.49 -0.48
C VAL A 59 3.77 0.42 -0.56
N VAL A 60 3.74 1.46 0.30
CA VAL A 60 2.72 2.51 0.25
C VAL A 60 3.41 3.86 0.10
N ASP A 61 3.04 4.59 -0.94
CA ASP A 61 3.58 5.92 -1.26
C ASP A 61 2.45 6.96 -1.33
N THR A 62 2.81 8.24 -1.39
CA THR A 62 1.91 9.39 -1.62
C THR A 62 2.09 10.05 -2.98
N VAL A 63 3.11 9.64 -3.76
CA VAL A 63 3.39 10.14 -5.11
C VAL A 63 3.62 8.96 -6.08
N ASP A 64 3.01 9.04 -7.26
CA ASP A 64 3.30 8.17 -8.41
C ASP A 64 3.06 8.98 -9.69
N LEU A 65 4.08 9.10 -10.54
CA LEU A 65 3.98 9.87 -11.79
C LEU A 65 3.03 9.26 -12.82
N ARG A 66 2.63 7.98 -12.66
CA ARG A 66 1.65 7.31 -13.51
C ARG A 66 0.21 7.76 -13.22
N TYR A 67 -0.04 8.41 -12.09
CA TYR A 67 -1.37 8.77 -11.63
C TYR A 67 -1.50 10.25 -11.29
N ALA A 68 -2.68 10.82 -11.53
CA ALA A 68 -3.06 12.08 -10.93
C ALA A 68 -3.38 11.86 -9.43
N GLY A 69 -2.65 12.54 -8.55
CA GLY A 69 -2.87 12.52 -7.11
C GLY A 69 -3.43 13.84 -6.59
N ILE A 70 -4.07 13.80 -5.41
CA ILE A 70 -4.55 15.01 -4.70
C ILE A 70 -3.83 15.27 -3.37
N SER A 71 -2.67 14.63 -3.18
CA SER A 71 -1.82 14.84 -2.01
C SER A 71 -1.28 16.28 -2.00
N GLN A 72 -1.29 16.92 -0.83
CA GLN A 72 -0.71 18.24 -0.66
C GLN A 72 0.82 18.17 -0.72
N LEU A 73 1.44 19.03 -1.54
CA LEU A 73 2.90 19.14 -1.60
C LEU A 73 3.47 19.53 -0.23
N GLY A 74 4.51 18.80 0.22
CA GLY A 74 5.11 18.98 1.54
C GLY A 74 4.26 18.44 2.70
N GLY A 75 3.14 17.78 2.43
CA GLY A 75 2.36 17.07 3.43
C GLY A 75 3.06 15.78 3.89
N ALA A 76 2.71 15.32 5.08
CA ALA A 76 3.19 14.06 5.63
C ALA A 76 2.00 13.14 5.95
N VAL A 77 2.23 11.83 5.83
CA VAL A 77 1.32 10.79 6.29
C VAL A 77 2.05 9.91 7.29
N THR A 78 1.36 9.52 8.36
CA THR A 78 1.88 8.60 9.37
C THR A 78 1.08 7.31 9.30
N PHE A 79 1.78 6.18 9.19
CA PHE A 79 1.19 4.86 9.27
C PHE A 79 1.37 4.30 10.68
N SER A 80 0.36 3.60 11.18
CA SER A 80 0.42 2.94 12.48
C SER A 80 -0.15 1.53 12.40
N SER A 81 0.26 0.70 13.35
CA SER A 81 -0.25 -0.66 13.53
C SER A 81 -0.27 -0.99 15.02
N PRO A 82 -1.15 -0.33 15.80
CA PRO A 82 -1.23 -0.56 17.24
C PRO A 82 -1.67 -2.01 17.54
N ALA A 83 -1.20 -2.57 18.65
CA ALA A 83 -1.43 -3.99 18.99
C ALA A 83 -2.91 -4.38 19.09
N ASN A 84 -3.78 -3.46 19.48
CA ASN A 84 -5.23 -3.68 19.59
C ASN A 84 -6.00 -3.44 18.28
N ALA A 85 -5.35 -2.91 17.23
CA ALA A 85 -5.92 -2.68 15.92
C ALA A 85 -4.81 -2.72 14.84
N PRO A 86 -4.22 -3.90 14.59
CA PRO A 86 -3.09 -4.03 13.68
C PRO A 86 -3.50 -3.75 12.24
N SER A 87 -2.59 -3.14 11.48
CA SER A 87 -2.72 -3.02 10.02
C SER A 87 -2.35 -4.36 9.38
N VAL A 88 -3.20 -4.88 8.49
CA VAL A 88 -3.05 -6.24 7.93
C VAL A 88 -3.13 -6.23 6.42
N LEU A 89 -2.25 -7.01 5.77
CA LEU A 89 -2.40 -7.42 4.37
C LEU A 89 -3.05 -8.79 4.34
N LYS A 90 -4.24 -8.89 3.74
CA LYS A 90 -4.95 -10.16 3.56
C LYS A 90 -4.60 -10.74 2.19
N VAL A 91 -4.00 -11.92 2.17
CA VAL A 91 -3.59 -12.61 0.95
C VAL A 91 -4.36 -13.92 0.82
N PRO A 92 -5.12 -14.15 -0.27
CA PRO A 92 -5.69 -15.47 -0.53
C PRO A 92 -4.57 -16.42 -0.98
N LEU A 93 -4.37 -17.50 -0.21
CA LEU A 93 -3.43 -18.56 -0.55
C LEU A 93 -4.23 -19.75 -1.09
N HIS A 94 -3.71 -20.38 -2.14
CA HIS A 94 -4.30 -21.53 -2.82
C HIS A 94 -3.32 -22.70 -2.80
#